data_AF-A0A1Y1LL83-F1
#
_entry.id   AF-A0A1Y1LL83-F1
#
_cell.length_a   1.000
_cell.length_b   1.000
_cell.length_c   1.000
_cell.angle_alpha   90.00
_cell.angle_beta   90.00
_cell.angle_gamma   90.00
#
_symmetry.space_group_name_H-M   'P 1'
#
loop_
_entity.id
_entity.type
_entity.pdbx_description
1 polymer ?
#
loop_
_entity_poly.entity_id
_entity_poly.type
_entity_poly.pdbx_seq_one_letter_code
_entity_poly.pdbx_strand_id
1 'polypeptide(L)'
;RRCSAEKAFIRPARTRSNLHIRLNSHVTKVLIEPGTKRAFGVEYLHSNQRYVVNATIEVILSAGTFHSPQILMLSGIGPRDHLLELGIPLVQDLPVGKNLYDHLAFLGLMFTVNKPIVSFFWNTFSLRSLFEFLLFGRGPMTSLGGVEALAYFKTNVTSYSEDYPDMELIFIGGGLHTDFGTIYRRMFRVADAWYYPIWQPLETKYAYTILPVNLHPKSHGHMRLRSTKPLDPPRFYGNYLTDPNNEDVKEFVAAVRESQRIMRSPALQRYGAEQ
;
A
#
# COMPACT_ATOMS: atom_id res chain seq x y z
N ARG A 1 0.34 3.12 20.94
CA ARG A 1 -0.82 2.23 20.63
C ARG A 1 -1.43 2.63 19.28
N ARG A 2 -1.78 1.70 18.39
CA ARG A 2 -2.40 2.01 17.09
C ARG A 2 -3.73 2.76 17.23
N CYS A 3 -3.96 3.74 16.34
CA CYS A 3 -5.23 4.45 16.17
C CYS A 3 -5.70 4.30 14.72
N SER A 4 -6.75 3.52 14.49
CA SER A 4 -7.37 3.33 13.17
C SER A 4 -8.60 4.24 13.03
N ALA A 5 -9.10 4.39 11.80
CA ALA A 5 -10.37 5.07 11.55
C ALA A 5 -11.54 4.44 12.35
N GLU A 6 -11.59 3.10 12.47
CA GLU A 6 -12.57 2.42 13.33
C GLU A 6 -12.45 2.88 14.78
N LYS A 7 -11.24 2.92 15.34
CA LYS A 7 -11.04 3.28 16.73
C LYS A 7 -11.36 4.75 17.00
N ALA A 8 -11.02 5.64 16.07
CA ALA A 8 -11.21 7.07 16.20
C ALA A 8 -12.67 7.51 15.98
N PHE A 9 -13.34 6.96 14.96
CA PHE A 9 -14.65 7.46 14.52
C PHE A 9 -15.81 6.49 14.81
N ILE A 10 -15.63 5.20 14.54
CA ILE A 10 -16.73 4.22 14.62
C ILE A 10 -16.94 3.73 16.05
N ARG A 11 -15.87 3.35 16.74
CA ARG A 11 -15.92 2.78 18.10
C ARG A 11 -16.62 3.69 19.11
N PRO A 12 -16.36 5.02 19.13
CA PRO A 12 -17.06 5.92 20.05
C PRO A 12 -18.53 6.13 19.68
N ALA A 13 -18.88 5.98 18.40
CA ALA A 13 -20.23 6.22 17.88
C ALA A 13 -21.13 4.97 17.82
N ARG A 14 -20.57 3.77 18.05
CA ARG A 14 -21.24 2.47 17.81
C ARG A 14 -22.53 2.23 18.60
N THR A 15 -22.78 2.99 19.67
CA THR A 15 -23.98 2.87 20.52
C THR A 15 -25.11 3.81 20.10
N ARG A 16 -24.88 4.71 19.13
CA ARG A 16 -25.92 5.61 18.62
C ARG A 16 -26.98 4.79 17.89
N SER A 17 -28.25 5.03 18.21
CA SER A 17 -29.39 4.28 17.65
C SER A 17 -29.57 4.46 16.15
N ASN A 18 -29.05 5.54 15.58
CA ASN A 18 -29.11 5.85 14.15
C ASN A 18 -27.89 5.35 13.35
N LEU A 19 -26.99 4.58 13.96
CA LEU A 19 -25.83 3.98 13.28
C LEU A 19 -25.90 2.45 13.37
N HIS A 20 -26.11 1.81 12.22
CA HIS A 20 -26.11 0.35 12.12
C HIS A 20 -24.84 -0.12 11.44
N ILE A 21 -24.08 -0.98 12.13
CA ILE A 21 -22.82 -1.53 11.62
C ILE A 21 -23.01 -3.03 11.42
N ARG A 22 -22.80 -3.50 10.19
CA ARG A 22 -22.86 -4.92 9.86
C ARG A 22 -21.50 -5.41 9.40
N LEU A 23 -20.88 -6.27 10.19
CA LEU A 23 -19.62 -6.93 9.83
C LEU A 23 -19.90 -8.16 8.94
N ASN A 24 -18.85 -8.71 8.34
CA ASN A 24 -18.91 -9.92 7.51
C ASN A 24 -20.02 -9.82 6.44
N SER A 25 -20.14 -8.65 5.82
CA SER A 25 -21.18 -8.32 4.85
C SER A 25 -20.53 -7.73 3.62
N HIS A 26 -20.36 -8.56 2.57
CA HIS A 26 -19.62 -8.19 1.37
C HIS A 26 -20.57 -7.67 0.31
N VAL A 27 -20.52 -6.36 0.01
CA VAL A 27 -21.34 -5.74 -1.03
C VAL A 27 -20.96 -6.32 -2.39
N THR A 28 -21.95 -6.80 -3.15
CA THR A 28 -21.75 -7.43 -4.47
C THR A 28 -22.02 -6.46 -5.62
N LYS A 29 -23.01 -5.58 -5.46
CA LYS A 29 -23.34 -4.52 -6.41
C LYS A 29 -24.20 -3.43 -5.77
N VAL A 30 -24.17 -2.25 -6.36
CA VAL A 30 -25.16 -1.17 -6.15
C VAL A 30 -26.38 -1.48 -7.01
N LEU A 31 -27.57 -1.25 -6.45
CA LEU A 31 -28.83 -1.41 -7.15
C LEU A 31 -29.24 -0.07 -7.77
N ILE A 32 -29.38 -0.07 -9.09
CA ILE A 32 -29.77 1.11 -9.89
C ILE A 32 -31.18 0.90 -10.43
N GLU A 33 -32.03 1.92 -10.29
CA GLU A 33 -33.41 1.88 -10.75
C GLU A 33 -33.47 1.82 -12.29
N PRO A 34 -34.17 0.82 -12.89
CA PRO A 34 -34.21 0.63 -14.34
C PRO A 34 -34.66 1.88 -15.11
N GLY A 35 -33.98 2.17 -16.22
CA GLY A 35 -34.26 3.34 -17.05
C GLY A 35 -33.83 4.68 -16.45
N THR A 36 -33.27 4.68 -15.23
CA THR A 36 -32.75 5.88 -14.57
C THR A 36 -31.27 5.69 -14.21
N LYS A 37 -30.68 6.70 -13.56
CA LYS A 37 -29.34 6.62 -12.96
C LYS A 37 -29.39 6.71 -11.43
N ARG A 38 -30.56 6.45 -10.82
CA ARG A 38 -30.77 6.57 -9.38
C ARG A 38 -30.36 5.28 -8.67
N ALA A 39 -29.38 5.37 -7.78
CA ALA A 39 -29.08 4.29 -6.85
C ALA A 39 -30.14 4.25 -5.74
N PHE A 40 -30.68 3.05 -5.45
CA PHE A 40 -31.72 2.89 -4.43
C PHE A 40 -31.35 1.89 -3.34
N GLY A 41 -30.16 1.29 -3.41
CA GLY A 41 -29.71 0.32 -2.41
C GLY A 41 -28.45 -0.43 -2.80
N VAL A 42 -28.10 -1.43 -2.01
CA VAL A 42 -27.02 -2.37 -2.30
C VAL A 42 -27.46 -3.81 -2.07
N GLU A 43 -26.91 -4.71 -2.87
CA GLU A 43 -26.93 -6.14 -2.61
C GLU A 43 -25.63 -6.52 -1.90
N TYR A 44 -25.73 -7.38 -0.88
CA TYR A 44 -24.55 -7.88 -0.17
C TYR A 44 -24.70 -9.36 0.23
N LEU A 45 -23.57 -10.03 0.40
CA LEU A 45 -23.47 -11.39 0.91
C LEU A 45 -23.18 -11.37 2.41
N HIS A 46 -23.94 -12.16 3.17
CA HIS A 46 -23.67 -12.42 4.58
C HIS A 46 -23.98 -13.89 4.88
N SER A 47 -23.05 -14.61 5.50
CA SER A 47 -23.20 -16.05 5.76
C SER A 47 -23.66 -16.85 4.52
N ASN A 48 -23.06 -16.54 3.36
CA ASN A 48 -23.36 -17.11 2.03
C ASN A 48 -24.79 -16.89 1.52
N GLN A 49 -25.57 -16.00 2.14
CA GLN A 49 -26.90 -15.60 1.66
C GLN A 49 -26.86 -14.18 1.12
N ARG A 50 -27.67 -13.92 0.09
CA ARG A 50 -27.82 -12.58 -0.50
C ARG A 50 -28.89 -11.81 0.25
N TYR A 51 -28.57 -10.56 0.56
CA TYR A 51 -29.47 -9.61 1.18
C TYR A 51 -29.48 -8.32 0.37
N VAL A 52 -30.59 -7.59 0.47
CA VAL A 52 -30.75 -6.26 -0.10
C VAL A 52 -31.03 -5.29 1.04
N VAL A 53 -30.38 -4.12 0.99
CA VAL A 53 -30.73 -2.97 1.83
C VAL A 53 -30.97 -1.77 0.93
N ASN A 54 -32.13 -1.14 1.12
CA ASN A 54 -32.52 0.03 0.37
C ASN A 54 -32.03 1.31 1.07
N ALA A 55 -31.69 2.31 0.28
CA ALA A 55 -31.35 3.65 0.73
C ALA A 55 -32.41 4.65 0.24
N THR A 56 -32.86 5.52 1.13
CA THR A 56 -33.85 6.56 0.80
C THR A 56 -33.22 7.82 0.21
N ILE A 57 -31.96 8.09 0.58
CA ILE A 57 -31.23 9.30 0.17
C ILE A 57 -30.12 8.92 -0.80
N GLU A 58 -29.06 8.26 -0.31
CA GLU A 58 -27.84 8.03 -1.09
C GLU A 58 -27.15 6.70 -0.73
N VAL A 59 -26.34 6.20 -1.67
CA VAL A 59 -25.40 5.10 -1.47
C VAL A 59 -23.99 5.64 -1.65
N ILE A 60 -23.17 5.59 -0.58
CA ILE A 60 -21.78 6.07 -0.62
C ILE A 60 -20.85 4.87 -0.65
N LEU A 61 -20.13 4.69 -1.75
CA LEU A 61 -19.18 3.59 -1.91
C LEU A 61 -17.81 3.95 -1.32
N SER A 62 -17.42 3.26 -0.26
CA SER A 62 -16.15 3.46 0.46
C SER A 62 -15.32 2.18 0.53
N ALA A 63 -15.31 1.38 -0.54
CA ALA A 63 -14.67 0.06 -0.57
C ALA A 63 -13.16 0.10 -0.96
N GLY A 64 -12.58 1.30 -0.98
CA GLY A 64 -11.18 1.55 -1.34
C GLY A 64 -10.91 1.47 -2.85
N THR A 65 -9.66 1.74 -3.23
CA THR A 65 -9.20 1.84 -4.63
C THR A 65 -9.44 0.58 -5.46
N PHE A 66 -9.46 -0.60 -4.82
CA PHE A 66 -9.58 -1.87 -5.51
C PHE A 66 -11.03 -2.37 -5.62
N HIS A 67 -11.79 -2.36 -4.53
CA HIS A 67 -13.15 -2.94 -4.55
C HIS A 67 -14.22 -1.95 -4.98
N SER A 68 -14.02 -0.63 -4.83
CA SER A 68 -15.01 0.35 -5.31
C SER A 68 -15.22 0.26 -6.84
N PRO A 69 -14.16 0.33 -7.67
CA PRO A 69 -14.34 0.13 -9.11
C PRO A 69 -14.87 -1.27 -9.48
N GLN A 70 -14.54 -2.32 -8.71
CA GLN A 70 -15.10 -3.65 -8.92
C GLN A 70 -16.62 -3.66 -8.73
N ILE A 71 -17.09 -3.11 -7.61
CA ILE A 71 -18.53 -3.03 -7.30
C ILE A 71 -19.25 -2.18 -8.35
N LEU A 72 -18.68 -1.04 -8.75
CA LEU A 72 -19.25 -0.20 -9.81
C LEU A 72 -19.39 -0.97 -11.13
N MET A 73 -18.33 -1.65 -11.58
CA MET A 73 -18.38 -2.43 -12.81
C MET A 73 -19.39 -3.58 -12.73
N LEU A 74 -19.46 -4.30 -11.60
CA LEU A 74 -20.48 -5.34 -11.37
C LEU A 74 -21.91 -4.78 -11.30
N SER A 75 -22.06 -3.48 -11.06
CA SER A 75 -23.33 -2.74 -11.07
C SER A 75 -23.67 -2.19 -12.46
N GLY A 76 -22.88 -2.50 -13.49
CA GLY A 76 -23.07 -1.98 -14.85
C GLY A 76 -22.51 -0.58 -15.08
N ILE A 77 -21.67 -0.07 -14.17
CA ILE A 77 -21.05 1.27 -14.25
C ILE A 77 -19.55 1.10 -14.50
N GLY A 78 -19.11 1.31 -15.74
CA GLY A 78 -17.72 1.10 -16.14
C GLY A 78 -17.51 1.07 -17.65
N PRO A 79 -16.32 0.66 -18.14
CA PRO A 79 -16.02 0.71 -19.56
C PRO A 79 -16.93 -0.22 -20.35
N ARG A 80 -17.72 0.33 -21.28
CA ARG A 80 -18.72 -0.42 -22.06
C ARG A 80 -18.21 -1.73 -22.64
N ASP A 81 -17.10 -1.71 -23.37
CA ASP A 81 -16.59 -2.90 -24.07
C ASP A 81 -16.24 -4.02 -23.09
N HIS A 82 -15.65 -3.68 -21.94
CA HIS A 82 -15.30 -4.63 -20.89
C HIS A 82 -16.53 -5.21 -20.19
N LEU A 83 -17.57 -4.40 -19.97
CA LEU A 83 -18.83 -4.87 -19.39
C LEU A 83 -19.57 -5.81 -20.35
N LEU A 84 -19.60 -5.47 -21.64
CA LEU A 84 -20.21 -6.31 -22.69
C LEU A 84 -19.47 -7.64 -22.85
N GLU A 85 -18.13 -7.64 -22.81
CA GLU A 85 -17.28 -8.85 -22.84
C GLU A 85 -17.68 -9.86 -21.74
N LEU A 86 -18.08 -9.36 -20.57
CA LEU A 86 -18.48 -10.17 -19.42
C LEU A 86 -20.00 -10.41 -19.33
N GLY A 87 -20.79 -9.91 -20.28
CA GLY A 87 -22.25 -10.01 -20.28
C GLY A 87 -22.93 -9.22 -19.15
N ILE A 88 -22.29 -8.16 -18.65
CA ILE A 88 -22.86 -7.28 -17.62
C ILE A 88 -23.71 -6.20 -18.32
N PRO A 89 -25.00 -6.05 -17.97
CA PRO A 89 -25.84 -4.98 -18.52
C PRO A 89 -25.24 -3.60 -18.25
N LEU A 90 -25.12 -2.79 -19.30
CA LEU A 90 -24.59 -1.44 -19.19
C LEU A 90 -25.65 -0.49 -18.60
N VAL A 91 -25.32 0.11 -17.46
CA VAL A 91 -26.05 1.23 -16.87
C VAL A 91 -25.43 2.55 -17.31
N GLN A 92 -24.11 2.67 -17.20
CA GLN A 92 -23.39 3.89 -17.53
C GLN A 92 -21.96 3.58 -17.97
N ASP A 93 -21.59 4.11 -19.14
CA ASP A 93 -20.24 4.02 -19.69
C ASP A 93 -19.34 5.08 -19.02
N LEU A 94 -18.36 4.62 -18.24
CA LEU A 94 -17.40 5.47 -17.51
C LEU A 94 -16.03 4.77 -17.46
N PRO A 95 -14.92 5.52 -17.37
CA PRO A 95 -13.56 4.97 -17.32
C PRO A 95 -13.21 4.37 -15.93
N VAL A 96 -14.13 3.62 -15.31
CA VAL A 96 -13.93 2.99 -14.01
C VAL A 96 -12.79 1.98 -14.09
N GLY A 97 -11.83 2.11 -13.16
CA GLY A 97 -10.66 1.23 -13.09
C GLY A 97 -9.52 1.57 -14.05
N LYS A 98 -9.63 2.61 -14.90
CA LYS A 98 -8.59 2.91 -15.90
C LYS A 98 -7.32 3.56 -15.36
N ASN A 99 -7.39 4.32 -14.27
CA ASN A 99 -6.24 5.04 -13.72
C ASN A 99 -5.93 4.54 -12.31
N LEU A 100 -4.93 3.69 -12.19
CA LEU A 100 -4.38 3.24 -10.91
C LEU A 100 -2.99 3.86 -10.72
N TYR A 101 -2.89 4.80 -9.79
CA TYR A 101 -1.62 5.32 -9.31
C TYR A 101 -1.27 4.64 -8.00
N ASP A 102 0.02 4.40 -7.81
CA ASP A 102 0.58 3.87 -6.58
C ASP A 102 2.03 4.35 -6.46
N HIS A 103 2.47 4.62 -5.24
CA HIS A 103 3.82 5.10 -5.00
C HIS A 103 4.78 3.90 -5.00
N LEU A 104 5.46 3.70 -6.13
CA LEU A 104 6.44 2.62 -6.24
C LEU A 104 7.63 2.90 -5.30
N ALA A 105 8.12 1.84 -4.65
CA ALA A 105 9.27 1.91 -3.77
C ALA A 105 10.41 1.01 -4.27
N PHE A 106 11.66 1.48 -4.22
CA PHE A 106 12.84 0.73 -4.65
C PHE A 106 13.55 0.05 -3.46
N LEU A 107 13.30 -1.25 -3.27
CA LEU A 107 13.77 -2.03 -2.11
C LEU A 107 15.28 -2.35 -2.10
N GLY A 108 16.02 -2.00 -3.15
CA GLY A 108 17.39 -2.49 -3.38
C GLY A 108 18.49 -1.77 -2.61
N LEU A 109 18.22 -0.66 -1.92
CA LEU A 109 19.25 0.16 -1.28
C LEU A 109 19.40 -0.15 0.20
N MET A 110 20.22 -1.15 0.47
CA MET A 110 20.60 -1.54 1.82
C MET A 110 22.09 -1.28 2.03
N PHE A 111 22.43 -0.81 3.23
CA PHE A 111 23.79 -0.46 3.60
C PHE A 111 24.16 -1.13 4.92
N THR A 112 25.23 -1.91 4.90
CA THR A 112 25.77 -2.59 6.08
C THR A 112 26.53 -1.61 6.97
N VAL A 113 26.62 -1.91 8.26
CA VAL A 113 27.29 -1.10 9.28
C VAL A 113 27.99 -1.99 10.31
N ASN A 114 29.02 -1.46 10.96
CA ASN A 114 29.86 -2.18 11.91
C ASN A 114 29.36 -2.10 13.37
N LYS A 115 28.30 -1.33 13.64
CA LYS A 115 27.75 -1.13 14.98
C LYS A 115 26.27 -1.52 15.03
N PRO A 116 25.77 -2.04 16.16
CA PRO A 116 24.35 -2.32 16.37
C PRO A 116 23.56 -1.03 16.52
N ILE A 117 23.33 -0.32 15.41
CA ILE A 117 22.48 0.88 15.35
C ILE A 117 21.00 0.55 15.25
N VAL A 118 20.68 -0.71 14.93
CA VAL A 118 19.32 -1.22 14.78
C VAL A 118 19.16 -2.49 15.62
N SER A 119 18.00 -2.63 16.24
CA SER A 119 17.65 -3.83 17.00
C SER A 119 17.24 -4.93 16.03
N PHE A 120 17.83 -6.13 16.15
CA PHE A 120 17.32 -7.30 15.42
C PHE A 120 15.84 -7.54 15.75
N PHE A 121 15.10 -8.05 14.78
CA PHE A 121 13.67 -8.35 14.90
C PHE A 121 13.33 -9.08 16.22
N TRP A 122 14.14 -10.07 16.59
CA TRP A 122 13.93 -10.89 17.79
C TRP A 122 14.09 -10.12 19.12
N ASN A 123 14.95 -9.11 19.17
CA ASN A 123 15.09 -8.26 20.36
C ASN A 123 13.85 -7.38 20.56
N THR A 124 13.26 -6.92 19.44
CA THR A 124 12.02 -6.13 19.46
C THR A 124 10.83 -6.95 20.00
N PHE A 125 10.75 -8.24 19.68
CA PHE A 125 9.66 -9.13 20.11
C PHE A 125 10.00 -10.03 21.30
N SER A 126 10.98 -9.65 22.12
CA SER A 126 11.31 -10.37 23.36
C SER A 126 10.20 -10.28 24.41
N LEU A 127 10.13 -11.23 25.36
CA LEU A 127 9.19 -11.18 26.48
C LEU A 127 9.32 -9.89 27.28
N ARG A 128 10.54 -9.39 27.46
CA ARG A 128 10.80 -8.12 28.13
C ARG A 128 10.16 -6.95 27.39
N SER A 129 10.37 -6.86 26.08
CA SER A 129 9.76 -5.82 25.24
C SER A 129 8.24 -5.88 25.28
N LEU A 130 7.66 -7.08 25.34
CA LEU A 130 6.22 -7.29 25.50
C LEU A 130 5.72 -6.76 26.85
N PHE A 131 6.39 -7.09 27.95
CA PHE A 131 6.03 -6.57 29.27
C PHE A 131 6.16 -5.05 29.36
N GLU A 132 7.26 -4.49 28.84
CA GLU A 132 7.47 -3.03 28.80
C GLU A 132 6.36 -2.31 28.02
N PHE A 133 5.95 -2.90 26.89
CA PHE A 133 4.88 -2.37 26.06
C PHE A 133 3.50 -2.46 26.75
N LEU A 134 3.16 -3.61 27.34
CA LEU A 134 1.84 -3.83 27.93
C LEU A 134 1.63 -2.99 29.20
N LEU A 135 2.63 -2.95 30.09
CA LEU A 135 2.51 -2.29 31.38
C LEU A 135 2.76 -0.79 31.30
N PHE A 136 3.75 -0.36 30.51
CA PHE A 136 4.21 1.03 30.50
C PHE A 136 3.97 1.75 29.18
N GLY A 137 3.51 1.05 28.14
CA GLY A 137 3.27 1.66 26.83
C GLY A 137 4.54 2.20 26.17
N ARG A 138 5.71 1.64 26.49
CA ARG A 138 7.03 2.05 26.00
C ARG A 138 7.84 0.83 25.54
N GLY A 139 9.03 1.08 25.02
CA GLY A 139 9.97 0.05 24.59
C GLY A 139 9.91 -0.26 23.09
N PRO A 140 10.74 -1.19 22.58
CA PRO A 140 10.93 -1.39 21.15
C PRO A 140 9.65 -1.68 20.35
N MET A 141 8.65 -2.32 20.96
CA MET A 141 7.36 -2.61 20.32
C MET A 141 6.47 -1.37 20.08
N THR A 142 6.86 -0.19 20.59
CA THR A 142 6.22 1.08 20.21
C THR A 142 6.79 1.68 18.93
N SER A 143 7.93 1.19 18.43
CA SER A 143 8.50 1.63 17.16
C SER A 143 7.53 1.34 16.01
N LEU A 144 7.64 2.15 14.94
CA LEU A 144 6.93 1.94 13.69
C LEU A 144 7.41 0.67 12.96
N GLY A 145 8.58 0.13 13.33
CA GLY A 145 9.07 -1.17 12.86
C GLY A 145 9.47 -1.18 11.39
N GLY A 146 9.87 -0.01 10.87
CA GLY A 146 10.31 0.13 9.48
C GLY A 146 10.29 1.55 8.89
N VAL A 147 10.03 2.59 9.69
CA VAL A 147 10.12 4.00 9.26
C VAL A 147 10.69 4.80 10.43
N GLU A 148 11.99 5.04 10.41
CA GLU A 148 12.71 5.73 11.50
C GLU A 148 12.93 7.22 11.17
N ALA A 149 13.05 7.56 9.89
CA ALA A 149 13.09 8.93 9.41
C ALA A 149 12.51 9.00 7.98
N LEU A 150 12.07 10.21 7.61
CA LEU A 150 11.60 10.54 6.27
C LEU A 150 12.42 11.73 5.75
N ALA A 151 12.74 11.71 4.47
CA ALA A 151 13.24 12.89 3.77
C ALA A 151 12.48 13.05 2.46
N TYR A 152 12.07 14.28 2.16
CA TYR A 152 11.47 14.63 0.88
C TYR A 152 12.46 15.52 0.14
N PHE A 153 12.71 15.22 -1.12
CA PHE A 153 13.60 16.04 -1.92
C PHE A 153 13.18 16.02 -3.39
N LYS A 154 13.59 17.09 -4.07
CA LYS A 154 13.46 17.21 -5.51
C LYS A 154 14.69 16.59 -6.19
N THR A 155 14.49 15.67 -7.10
CA THR A 155 15.58 15.15 -7.92
C THR A 155 16.01 16.18 -8.96
N ASN A 156 17.28 16.13 -9.38
CA ASN A 156 17.81 17.07 -10.37
C ASN A 156 17.36 16.78 -11.82
N VAL A 157 16.47 15.79 -12.02
CA VAL A 157 15.96 15.38 -13.32
C VAL A 157 14.52 15.81 -13.55
N THR A 158 13.82 16.32 -12.53
CA THR A 158 12.45 16.82 -12.67
C THR A 158 12.39 18.31 -13.00
N SER A 159 11.31 18.68 -13.69
CA SER A 159 10.97 20.06 -14.03
C SER A 159 10.08 20.74 -13.00
N TYR A 160 9.79 20.08 -11.87
CA TYR A 160 8.92 20.61 -10.82
C TYR A 160 9.51 21.85 -10.14
N SER A 161 8.68 22.61 -9.44
CA SER A 161 9.15 23.73 -8.61
C SER A 161 9.97 23.21 -7.42
N GLU A 162 10.81 24.07 -6.83
CA GLU A 162 11.70 23.67 -5.72
C GLU A 162 10.96 23.16 -4.48
N ASP A 163 9.73 23.63 -4.25
CA ASP A 163 8.84 23.26 -3.14
C ASP A 163 7.98 22.02 -3.43
N TYR A 164 8.20 21.35 -4.56
CA TYR A 164 7.40 20.21 -5.00
C TYR A 164 8.29 18.96 -5.19
N PRO A 165 8.58 18.22 -4.10
CA PRO A 165 9.46 17.06 -4.13
C PRO A 165 8.81 15.90 -4.89
N ASP A 166 9.58 15.25 -5.77
CA ASP A 166 9.17 14.05 -6.51
C ASP A 166 9.54 12.73 -5.80
N MET A 167 10.37 12.81 -4.77
CA MET A 167 10.91 11.63 -4.11
C MET A 167 10.82 11.72 -2.58
N GLU A 168 10.41 10.62 -1.97
CA GLU A 168 10.49 10.36 -0.54
C GLU A 168 11.56 9.30 -0.28
N LEU A 169 12.41 9.51 0.72
CA LEU A 169 13.33 8.52 1.25
C LEU A 169 12.81 8.06 2.61
N ILE A 170 12.47 6.78 2.70
CA ILE A 170 12.08 6.14 3.95
C ILE A 170 13.31 5.45 4.53
N PHE A 171 13.76 5.89 5.70
CA PHE A 171 14.88 5.28 6.41
C PHE A 171 14.37 4.15 7.30
N ILE A 172 14.84 2.95 7.03
CA ILE A 172 14.41 1.73 7.71
C ILE A 172 15.59 1.20 8.52
N GLY A 173 15.36 0.99 9.82
CA GLY A 173 16.31 0.26 10.63
C GLY A 173 16.28 -1.22 10.29
N GLY A 174 17.33 -1.75 9.66
CA GLY A 174 17.35 -3.10 9.10
C GLY A 174 17.03 -3.13 7.61
N GLY A 175 16.63 -4.31 7.13
CA GLY A 175 16.31 -4.59 5.73
C GLY A 175 15.67 -5.98 5.58
N LEU A 176 15.53 -6.47 4.35
CA LEU A 176 14.86 -7.76 4.10
C LEU A 176 15.55 -8.97 4.75
N HIS A 177 16.83 -8.87 5.11
CA HIS A 177 17.61 -9.91 5.78
C HIS A 177 17.38 -9.95 7.30
N THR A 178 16.80 -8.90 7.89
CA THR A 178 16.82 -8.67 9.36
C THR A 178 16.04 -9.71 10.16
N ASP A 179 15.16 -10.46 9.50
CA ASP A 179 14.35 -11.54 10.08
C ASP A 179 14.58 -12.89 9.38
N PHE A 180 15.73 -13.07 8.73
CA PHE A 180 16.11 -14.30 8.01
C PHE A 180 15.08 -14.69 6.94
N GLY A 181 14.40 -13.70 6.33
CA GLY A 181 13.48 -13.90 5.22
C GLY A 181 12.12 -14.46 5.62
N THR A 182 11.76 -14.38 6.89
CA THR A 182 10.53 -15.00 7.43
C THR A 182 9.28 -14.14 7.21
N ILE A 183 9.34 -12.84 7.50
CA ILE A 183 8.23 -11.88 7.43
C ILE A 183 8.49 -10.86 6.33
N TYR A 184 9.61 -10.13 6.36
CA TYR A 184 9.86 -9.00 5.45
C TYR A 184 9.93 -9.45 3.98
N ARG A 185 10.66 -10.52 3.67
CA ARG A 185 10.69 -11.10 2.32
C ARG A 185 9.29 -11.44 1.81
N ARG A 186 8.44 -12.04 2.66
CA ARG A 186 7.07 -12.45 2.29
C ARG A 186 6.14 -11.25 2.14
N MET A 187 6.27 -10.26 3.01
CA MET A 187 5.50 -9.01 2.98
C MET A 187 5.72 -8.27 1.66
N PHE A 188 6.96 -8.17 1.20
CA PHE A 188 7.31 -7.55 -0.08
C PHE A 188 7.25 -8.52 -1.28
N ARG A 189 6.84 -9.78 -1.05
CA ARG A 189 6.74 -10.85 -2.07
C ARG A 189 8.02 -11.00 -2.91
N VAL A 190 9.19 -10.88 -2.27
CA VAL A 190 10.48 -11.02 -2.93
C VAL A 190 10.74 -12.48 -3.27
N ALA A 191 10.97 -12.76 -4.55
CA ALA A 191 11.21 -14.11 -5.05
C ALA A 191 12.54 -14.68 -4.55
N ASP A 192 12.61 -15.99 -4.44
CA ASP A 192 13.78 -16.77 -4.03
C ASP A 192 15.04 -16.42 -4.83
N ALA A 193 14.87 -16.25 -6.15
CA ALA A 193 15.95 -15.89 -7.07
C ALA A 193 16.59 -14.53 -6.75
N TRP A 194 15.89 -13.65 -6.03
CA TRP A 194 16.41 -12.37 -5.58
C TRP A 194 16.86 -12.41 -4.11
N TYR A 195 16.10 -13.10 -3.24
CA TYR A 195 16.40 -13.14 -1.82
C TYR A 195 17.75 -13.80 -1.51
N TYR A 196 17.96 -15.03 -1.99
CA TYR A 196 19.13 -15.82 -1.59
C TYR A 196 20.47 -15.25 -2.08
N PRO A 197 20.60 -14.71 -3.31
CA PRO A 197 21.87 -14.14 -3.74
C PRO A 197 22.18 -12.78 -3.10
N ILE A 198 21.17 -11.96 -2.78
CA ILE A 198 21.36 -10.56 -2.38
C ILE A 198 21.29 -10.39 -0.86
N TRP A 199 20.26 -10.93 -0.20
CA TRP A 199 19.97 -10.62 1.21
C TRP A 199 20.39 -11.72 2.19
N GLN A 200 20.33 -13.00 1.80
CA GLN A 200 20.76 -14.10 2.68
C GLN A 200 22.21 -13.96 3.18
N PRO A 201 23.21 -13.55 2.36
CA PRO A 201 24.60 -13.38 2.83
C PRO A 201 24.76 -12.26 3.87
N LEU A 202 23.73 -11.44 4.06
CA LEU A 202 23.74 -10.26 4.92
C LEU A 202 22.99 -10.50 6.24
N GLU A 203 22.33 -11.66 6.44
CA GLU A 203 21.49 -11.99 7.60
C GLU A 203 22.18 -11.79 8.98
N THR A 204 23.50 -11.93 9.04
CA THR A 204 24.29 -11.74 10.27
C THR A 204 24.85 -10.33 10.44
N LYS A 205 24.64 -9.44 9.45
CA LYS A 205 25.16 -8.08 9.45
C LYS A 205 24.12 -7.08 9.96
N TYR A 206 24.59 -6.09 10.71
CA TYR A 206 23.81 -4.88 10.96
C TYR A 206 23.72 -4.08 9.66
N ALA A 207 22.53 -3.56 9.37
CA ALA A 207 22.32 -2.73 8.20
C ALA A 207 21.12 -1.80 8.41
N TYR A 208 21.00 -0.81 7.53
CA TYR A 208 19.81 0.00 7.36
C TYR A 208 19.46 0.06 5.87
N THR A 209 18.19 0.30 5.57
CA THR A 209 17.70 0.48 4.21
C THR A 209 17.28 1.93 4.02
N ILE A 210 17.66 2.54 2.91
CA ILE A 210 17.02 3.76 2.43
C ILE A 210 16.08 3.30 1.33
N LEU A 211 14.79 3.59 1.45
CA LEU A 211 13.77 3.16 0.49
C LEU A 211 13.28 4.39 -0.28
N PRO A 212 13.77 4.65 -1.50
CA PRO A 212 13.20 5.68 -2.36
C PRO A 212 11.79 5.31 -2.77
N VAL A 213 10.89 6.28 -2.70
CA VAL A 213 9.48 6.18 -3.05
C VAL A 213 9.14 7.33 -3.99
N ASN A 214 8.60 6.99 -5.16
CA ASN A 214 8.16 7.98 -6.13
C ASN A 214 6.79 8.56 -5.72
N LEU A 215 6.72 9.87 -5.53
CA LEU A 215 5.51 10.57 -5.07
C LEU A 215 4.57 10.97 -6.21
N HIS A 216 5.11 11.08 -7.43
CA HIS A 216 4.40 11.58 -8.60
C HIS A 216 4.64 10.66 -9.81
N PRO A 217 4.25 9.37 -9.73
CA PRO A 217 4.54 8.41 -10.78
C PRO A 217 3.82 8.80 -12.07
N LYS A 218 4.57 8.75 -13.18
CA LYS A 218 4.07 9.03 -14.53
C LYS A 218 3.45 7.77 -15.11
N SER A 219 4.02 6.63 -14.75
CA SER A 219 3.42 5.31 -14.94
C SER A 219 2.12 5.20 -14.16
N HIS A 220 1.10 4.65 -14.83
CA HIS A 220 -0.16 4.30 -14.18
C HIS A 220 -0.65 2.97 -14.70
N GLY A 221 -1.25 2.25 -13.75
CA GLY A 221 -1.87 0.98 -13.98
C GLY A 221 -3.34 1.10 -14.33
N HIS A 222 -3.96 -0.06 -14.45
CA HIS A 222 -5.41 -0.18 -14.54
C HIS A 222 -5.88 -1.47 -13.86
N MET A 223 -7.18 -1.54 -13.63
CA MET A 223 -7.86 -2.69 -13.03
C MET A 223 -9.02 -3.12 -13.91
N ARG A 224 -9.20 -4.43 -14.07
CA ARG A 224 -10.34 -5.05 -14.77
C ARG A 224 -11.00 -6.11 -13.91
N LEU A 225 -12.30 -6.31 -14.09
CA LEU A 225 -12.96 -7.50 -13.55
C LEU A 225 -12.32 -8.76 -14.14
N ARG A 226 -12.12 -9.77 -13.29
CA ARG A 226 -11.71 -11.11 -13.74
C ARG A 226 -12.88 -11.93 -14.26
N SER A 227 -14.03 -11.77 -13.62
CA SER A 227 -15.28 -12.48 -13.90
C SER A 227 -16.46 -11.67 -13.36
N THR A 228 -17.68 -12.17 -13.54
CA THR A 228 -18.90 -11.62 -12.95
C THR A 228 -19.16 -12.10 -11.51
N LYS A 229 -18.30 -12.96 -10.95
CA LYS A 229 -18.42 -13.43 -9.57
C LYS A 229 -17.88 -12.34 -8.62
N PRO A 230 -18.68 -11.81 -7.69
CA PRO A 230 -18.25 -10.70 -6.85
C PRO A 230 -17.07 -11.00 -5.93
N LEU A 231 -16.90 -12.27 -5.54
CA LEU A 231 -15.82 -12.72 -4.67
C LEU A 231 -14.52 -13.05 -5.41
N ASP A 232 -14.55 -13.09 -6.75
CA ASP A 232 -13.33 -13.25 -7.52
C ASP A 232 -12.52 -11.95 -7.43
N PRO A 233 -11.23 -11.98 -7.07
CA PRO A 233 -10.45 -10.76 -7.00
C PRO A 233 -10.32 -10.13 -8.40
N PRO A 234 -10.29 -8.80 -8.54
CA PRO A 234 -10.04 -8.21 -9.85
C PRO A 234 -8.61 -8.49 -10.35
N ARG A 235 -8.36 -8.21 -11.63
CA ARG A 235 -7.03 -8.23 -12.22
C ARG A 235 -6.42 -6.83 -12.13
N PHE A 236 -5.19 -6.75 -11.62
CA PHE A 236 -4.45 -5.50 -11.47
C PHE A 236 -3.22 -5.51 -12.37
N TYR A 237 -3.01 -4.40 -13.04
CA TYR A 237 -1.86 -4.16 -13.89
C TYR A 237 -1.22 -2.89 -13.37
N GLY A 238 -0.10 -3.01 -12.64
CA GLY A 238 0.58 -1.84 -12.06
C GLY A 238 1.27 -0.98 -13.12
N ASN A 239 1.77 -1.61 -14.19
CA ASN A 239 2.52 -0.96 -15.27
C ASN A 239 3.62 -0.03 -14.74
N TYR A 240 4.30 -0.43 -13.67
CA TYR A 240 5.34 0.38 -13.06
C TYR A 240 6.52 0.56 -14.02
N LEU A 241 7.09 1.78 -14.04
CA LEU A 241 8.27 2.12 -14.85
C LEU A 241 8.04 1.95 -16.37
N THR A 242 6.81 2.14 -16.83
CA THR A 242 6.45 2.04 -18.26
C THR A 242 6.06 3.39 -18.86
N ASP A 243 6.35 4.50 -18.19
CA ASP A 243 6.07 5.82 -18.73
C ASP A 243 6.89 6.07 -20.02
N PRO A 244 6.32 6.72 -21.06
CA PRO A 244 6.94 6.79 -22.39
C PRO A 244 8.32 7.46 -22.42
N ASN A 245 8.58 8.36 -21.47
CA ASN A 245 9.81 9.16 -21.42
C ASN A 245 10.84 8.60 -20.43
N ASN A 246 10.53 7.48 -19.78
CA ASN A 246 11.33 6.83 -18.75
C ASN A 246 11.69 7.77 -17.59
N GLU A 247 10.79 8.70 -17.27
CA GLU A 247 10.92 9.70 -16.20
C GLU A 247 10.98 9.02 -14.83
N ASP A 248 10.10 8.04 -14.56
CA ASP A 248 10.08 7.36 -13.28
C ASP A 248 11.43 6.68 -12.99
N VAL A 249 12.04 6.04 -14.01
CA VAL A 249 13.35 5.41 -13.90
C VAL A 249 14.46 6.44 -13.66
N LYS A 250 14.44 7.57 -14.38
CA LYS A 250 15.43 8.65 -14.18
C LYS A 250 15.38 9.18 -12.75
N GLU A 251 14.18 9.36 -12.20
CA GLU A 251 13.95 9.81 -10.83
C GLU A 251 14.50 8.79 -9.81
N PHE A 252 14.23 7.50 -10.00
CA PHE A 252 14.82 6.45 -9.14
C PHE A 252 16.35 6.42 -9.22
N VAL A 253 16.94 6.56 -10.41
CA VAL A 253 18.41 6.62 -10.57
C VAL A 253 18.99 7.82 -9.82
N ALA A 254 18.34 8.98 -9.87
CA ALA A 254 18.74 10.14 -9.09
C ALA A 254 18.63 9.88 -7.58
N ALA A 255 17.56 9.20 -7.13
CA ALA A 255 17.36 8.85 -5.74
C ALA A 255 18.36 7.81 -5.21
N VAL A 256 18.78 6.86 -6.05
CA VAL A 256 19.87 5.93 -5.74
C VAL A 256 21.17 6.69 -5.48
N ARG A 257 21.52 7.64 -6.36
CA ARG A 257 22.73 8.48 -6.20
C ARG A 257 22.68 9.32 -4.94
N GLU A 258 21.52 9.88 -4.62
CA GLU A 258 21.32 10.66 -3.41
C GLU A 258 21.44 9.80 -2.15
N SER A 259 20.84 8.61 -2.15
CA SER A 259 20.97 7.64 -1.06
C SER A 259 22.44 7.25 -0.82
N GLN A 260 23.21 7.02 -1.89
CA GLN A 260 24.65 6.77 -1.80
C GLN A 260 25.43 7.99 -1.29
N ARG A 261 25.05 9.22 -1.66
CA ARG A 261 25.63 10.45 -1.12
C ARG A 261 25.39 10.55 0.39
N ILE A 262 24.16 10.26 0.84
CA ILE A 262 23.78 10.23 2.25
C ILE A 262 24.61 9.18 3.00
N MET A 263 24.72 7.96 2.49
CA MET A 263 25.55 6.90 3.06
C MET A 263 27.02 7.34 3.25
N ARG A 264 27.58 8.13 2.32
CA ARG A 264 28.94 8.68 2.42
C ARG A 264 29.09 9.85 3.42
N SER A 265 28.02 10.34 4.02
CA SER A 265 28.09 11.44 4.99
C SER A 265 28.89 11.06 6.23
N PRO A 266 29.56 12.02 6.91
CA PRO A 266 30.29 11.75 8.15
C PRO A 266 29.43 11.09 9.24
N ALA A 267 28.14 11.42 9.27
CA ALA A 267 27.19 10.88 10.24
C ALA A 267 26.98 9.36 10.09
N LEU A 268 26.94 8.84 8.85
CA LEU A 268 26.77 7.42 8.58
C LEU A 268 28.12 6.68 8.50
N GLN A 269 29.16 7.34 7.99
CA GLN A 269 30.51 6.77 7.95
C GLN A 269 31.09 6.49 9.35
N ARG A 270 30.68 7.20 10.41
CA ARG A 270 31.07 6.88 11.80
C ARG A 270 30.63 5.47 12.26
N TYR A 271 29.70 4.86 11.53
CA TYR A 271 29.20 3.51 11.76
C TYR A 271 29.77 2.49 10.77
N GLY A 272 30.67 2.90 9.86
CA GLY A 272 31.23 2.05 8.81
C GLY A 272 30.19 1.67 7.77
N ALA A 273 29.39 2.63 7.31
CA ALA A 273 28.33 2.39 6.33
C ALA A 273 28.92 2.02 4.95
N GLU A 274 28.56 0.84 4.45
CA GLU A 274 29.03 0.29 3.17
C GLU A 274 27.86 -0.32 2.39
N GLN A 275 27.93 -0.25 1.06
CA GLN A 275 26.93 -0.83 0.14
C GLN A 275 27.19 -2.32 -0.11
#